data_AF-A0A5D8Z3Y0-F1
#
_entry.id   AF-A0A5D8Z3Y0-F1
#
_cell.length_a   1.000
_cell.length_b   1.000
_cell.length_c   1.000
_cell.angle_alpha   90.00
_cell.angle_beta   90.00
_cell.angle_gamma   90.00
#
_symmetry.space_group_name_H-M   'P 1'
#
loop_
_entity.id
_entity.type
_entity.pdbx_description
1 polymer ?
#
loop_
_entity_poly.entity_id
_entity_poly.type
_entity_poly.pdbx_seq_one_letter_code
_entity_poly.pdbx_strand_id
1 'polypeptide(L)'
;MARIPGYWYGGGRVPLSARAVAALYEFVTRLRMALYTQRLLSATRAGVPVVVVGNITAGGTGKTPLTIALLERLRDAGWNPGVATRG
;
A
#
# COMPACT_ATOMS: atom_id res chain seq x y z
N MET A 1 -12.26 18.47 12.86
CA MET A 1 -10.90 18.00 12.51
C MET A 1 -10.50 16.97 13.55
N ALA A 2 -10.50 15.67 13.21
CA ALA A 2 -10.19 14.62 14.19
C ALA A 2 -8.75 14.79 14.70
N ARG A 3 -8.57 14.95 16.01
CA ARG A 3 -7.25 15.11 16.62
C ARG A 3 -6.55 13.75 16.57
N ILE A 4 -5.38 13.70 15.94
CA ILE A 4 -4.60 12.46 15.85
C ILE A 4 -4.25 12.03 17.28
N PRO A 5 -4.53 10.78 17.68
CA PRO A 5 -4.18 10.30 19.01
C PRO A 5 -2.68 10.37 19.25
N GLY A 6 -2.24 10.78 20.45
CA GLY A 6 -0.82 10.98 20.76
C GLY A 6 0.06 9.73 20.62
N TYR A 7 -0.53 8.53 20.56
CA TYR A 7 0.15 7.26 20.32
C TYR A 7 0.40 6.95 18.82
N TRP A 8 -0.08 7.78 17.89
CA TRP A 8 0.03 7.52 16.45
C TRP A 8 1.43 7.79 15.89
N TYR A 9 2.08 8.87 16.35
CA TYR A 9 3.47 9.22 16.01
C TYR A 9 4.37 9.45 17.24
N GLY A 10 3.82 9.39 18.45
CA GLY A 10 4.55 9.49 19.71
C GLY A 10 4.76 8.13 20.37
N GLY A 11 5.71 8.03 21.31
CA GLY A 11 5.98 6.81 22.11
C GLY A 11 4.92 6.49 23.18
N GLY A 12 3.69 6.97 23.03
CA GLY A 12 2.60 6.74 23.98
C GLY A 12 2.11 5.29 23.95
N ARG A 13 1.52 4.83 25.06
CA ARG A 13 0.94 3.48 25.14
C ARG A 13 -0.28 3.37 24.23
N VAL A 14 -0.23 2.46 23.26
CA VAL A 14 -1.38 2.15 22.39
C VAL A 14 -2.47 1.45 23.23
N PRO A 15 -3.72 1.92 23.21
CA PRO A 15 -4.80 1.32 24.00
C PRO A 15 -5.07 -0.13 23.56
N LEU A 16 -5.50 -0.97 24.51
CA LEU A 16 -5.73 -2.40 24.26
C LEU A 16 -6.79 -2.65 23.17
N SER A 17 -7.83 -1.82 23.10
CA SER A 17 -8.85 -1.89 22.04
C SER A 17 -8.24 -1.67 20.66
N ALA A 18 -7.38 -0.66 20.50
CA ALA A 18 -6.70 -0.42 19.23
C ALA A 18 -5.75 -1.57 18.86
N ARG A 19 -5.07 -2.18 19.85
CA ARG A 19 -4.25 -3.38 19.63
C ARG A 19 -5.08 -4.59 19.20
N ALA A 20 -6.26 -4.79 19.80
CA ALA A 20 -7.18 -5.86 19.42
C ALA A 20 -7.69 -5.68 17.98
N VAL A 21 -8.08 -4.45 17.62
CA VAL A 21 -8.46 -4.11 16.24
C VAL A 21 -7.29 -4.31 15.28
N ALA A 22 -6.07 -3.91 15.65
CA ALA A 22 -4.88 -4.13 14.84
C ALA A 22 -4.59 -5.62 14.61
N ALA A 23 -4.70 -6.45 15.66
CA ALA A 23 -4.52 -7.90 15.55
C ALA A 23 -5.56 -8.55 14.65
N LEU A 24 -6.83 -8.13 14.75
CA LEU A 24 -7.89 -8.59 13.86
C LEU A 24 -7.62 -8.18 12.40
N TYR A 25 -7.23 -6.92 12.17
CA TYR A 25 -6.87 -6.42 10.85
C TYR A 25 -5.67 -7.17 10.26
N GLU A 26 -4.65 -7.45 11.07
CA GLU A 26 -3.48 -8.23 10.68
C GLU A 26 -3.88 -9.66 10.29
N PHE A 27 -4.71 -10.32 11.10
CA PHE A 27 -5.21 -11.65 10.82
C PHE A 27 -5.97 -11.71 9.49
N VAL A 28 -6.93 -10.80 9.26
CA VAL A 28 -7.70 -10.74 8.01
C VAL A 28 -6.78 -10.45 6.82
N THR A 29 -5.81 -9.55 6.97
CA THR A 29 -4.85 -9.22 5.90
C THR A 29 -3.95 -10.41 5.57
N ARG A 30 -3.45 -11.13 6.58
CA ARG A 30 -2.64 -12.35 6.41
C ARG A 30 -3.44 -13.47 5.75
N LEU A 31 -4.69 -13.67 6.18
CA LEU A 31 -5.59 -14.64 5.56
C LEU A 31 -5.82 -14.30 4.08
N ARG A 32 -6.14 -13.03 3.77
CA ARG A 32 -6.30 -12.56 2.40
C ARG A 32 -5.04 -12.82 1.56
N MET A 33 -3.86 -12.48 2.08
CA MET A 33 -2.60 -12.75 1.37
C MET A 33 -2.39 -14.25 1.12
N ALA A 34 -2.67 -15.10 2.11
CA ALA A 34 -2.58 -16.55 1.97
C ALA A 34 -3.52 -17.08 0.86
N LEU A 35 -4.76 -16.56 0.79
CA LEU A 35 -5.72 -16.94 -0.26
C LEU A 35 -5.24 -16.55 -1.67
N TYR A 36 -4.56 -15.41 -1.83
CA TYR A 36 -3.95 -15.05 -3.11
C TYR A 36 -2.73 -15.92 -3.44
N THR A 37 -1.85 -16.18 -2.46
CA THR A 37 -0.65 -17.01 -2.67
C THR A 37 -1.03 -18.45 -3.02
N GLN A 38 -2.08 -18.99 -2.41
CA GLN A 38 -2.62 -20.32 -2.71
C GLN A 38 -3.46 -20.34 -4.00
N ARG A 39 -3.61 -19.21 -4.71
CA ARG A 39 -4.43 -19.06 -5.92
C ARG A 39 -5.92 -19.38 -5.73
N LEU A 40 -6.42 -19.32 -4.49
CA LEU A 40 -7.86 -19.43 -4.20
C LEU A 40 -8.61 -18.17 -4.65
N LEU A 41 -7.94 -17.01 -4.60
CA LEU A 41 -8.45 -15.76 -5.17
C LEU A 41 -7.85 -15.52 -6.55
N SER A 42 -8.69 -15.10 -7.49
CA SER A 42 -8.26 -14.80 -8.86
C SER A 42 -7.42 -13.51 -8.90
N ALA A 43 -6.33 -13.56 -9.66
CA ALA A 43 -5.47 -12.42 -9.95
C ALA A 43 -5.43 -12.17 -11.46
N THR A 44 -5.79 -10.96 -11.88
CA THR A 44 -5.75 -10.55 -13.28
C THR A 44 -4.32 -10.30 -13.72
N ARG A 45 -3.91 -10.89 -14.85
CA ARG A 45 -2.63 -10.59 -15.50
C ARG A 45 -2.87 -9.61 -16.64
N ALA A 46 -2.17 -8.48 -16.62
CA ALA A 46 -2.36 -7.39 -17.59
C ALA A 46 -1.72 -7.66 -18.97
N GLY A 47 -1.02 -8.78 -19.18
CA GLY A 47 -0.32 -9.10 -20.44
C GLY A 47 0.89 -8.21 -20.75
N VAL A 48 1.12 -7.15 -19.98
CA VAL A 48 2.25 -6.22 -20.05
C VAL A 48 2.97 -6.15 -18.69
N PRO A 49 4.22 -5.68 -18.63
CA PRO A 49 4.90 -5.41 -17.37
C PRO A 49 4.12 -4.38 -16.54
N VAL A 50 3.86 -4.69 -15.26
CA VAL A 50 3.15 -3.80 -14.34
C VAL A 50 4.02 -3.54 -13.12
N VAL A 51 4.25 -2.26 -12.82
CA VAL A 51 4.94 -1.80 -11.62
C VAL A 51 3.91 -1.20 -10.67
N VAL A 52 3.82 -1.75 -9.45
CA VAL A 52 2.89 -1.27 -8.42
C VAL A 52 3.67 -0.41 -7.42
N VAL A 53 3.38 0.90 -7.39
CA VAL A 53 3.96 1.83 -6.42
C VAL A 53 2.98 2.04 -5.27
N GLY A 54 3.30 1.49 -4.11
CA GLY A 54 2.48 1.55 -2.89
C GLY A 54 3.26 2.09 -1.70
N ASN A 55 2.60 2.14 -0.54
CA ASN A 55 3.25 2.43 0.74
C ASN A 55 2.65 1.57 1.84
N ILE A 56 3.43 1.28 2.88
CA ILE A 56 3.07 0.42 4.01
C ILE A 56 2.32 1.21 5.09
N THR A 57 2.50 2.53 5.15
CA THR A 57 1.87 3.41 6.15
C THR A 57 0.74 4.26 5.55
N ALA A 58 -0.30 4.53 6.36
CA ALA A 58 -1.37 5.44 6.01
C ALA A 58 -0.88 6.90 6.16
N GLY A 59 -0.84 7.66 5.06
CA GLY A 59 -0.39 9.05 5.06
C GLY A 59 0.29 9.50 3.76
N GLY A 60 0.62 10.80 3.68
CA GLY A 60 1.37 11.43 2.60
C GLY A 60 2.82 10.95 2.59
N THR A 61 3.08 9.89 1.84
CA THR A 61 4.29 9.07 1.96
C THR A 61 5.16 9.14 0.71
N GLY A 62 5.13 10.27 0.01
CA GLY A 62 5.97 10.51 -1.15
C GLY A 62 5.68 9.60 -2.36
N LYS A 63 4.59 8.81 -2.35
CA LYS A 63 4.20 7.94 -3.48
C LYS A 63 4.13 8.71 -4.80
N THR A 64 3.57 9.92 -4.78
CA THR A 64 3.43 10.75 -5.98
C THR A 64 4.79 11.20 -6.55
N PRO A 65 5.70 11.83 -5.77
CA PRO A 65 7.07 12.10 -6.24
C PRO A 65 7.80 10.86 -6.74
N LEU A 66 7.70 9.72 -6.03
CA LEU A 66 8.35 8.48 -6.41
C LEU A 66 7.82 7.93 -7.75
N THR A 67 6.50 7.96 -7.93
CA THR A 67 5.87 7.54 -9.19
C THR A 67 6.32 8.43 -10.34
N ILE A 68 6.41 9.75 -10.13
CA ILE A 68 6.88 10.68 -11.18
C ILE A 68 8.34 10.35 -11.57
N ALA A 69 9.22 10.19 -10.59
CA ALA A 69 10.62 9.84 -10.85
C ALA A 69 10.77 8.48 -11.57
N LEU A 70 9.93 7.50 -11.24
CA LEU A 70 9.88 6.21 -11.95
C LEU A 70 9.42 6.37 -13.40
N LEU A 71 8.40 7.19 -13.66
CA LEU A 71 7.91 7.44 -15.01
C LEU A 71 8.96 8.14 -15.87
N GLU A 72 9.64 9.16 -15.33
CA GLU A 72 10.74 9.84 -16.00
C GLU A 72 11.86 8.85 -16.36
N ARG A 73 12.28 8.03 -15.39
CA ARG A 73 13.34 7.04 -15.63
C ARG A 73 12.97 5.99 -16.67
N LEU A 74 11.71 5.57 -16.70
CA LEU A 74 11.21 4.62 -17.70
C LEU A 74 11.15 5.25 -19.09
N ARG A 75 10.75 6.52 -19.19
CA ARG A 75 10.76 7.29 -20.44
C ARG A 75 12.18 7.47 -20.98
N ASP A 76 13.14 7.80 -20.11
CA ASP A 76 14.56 7.90 -20.48
C ASP A 76 15.13 6.57 -20.98
N ALA A 77 14.61 5.45 -20.47
CA ALA A 77 14.96 4.10 -20.93
C ALA A 77 14.20 3.69 -22.22
N GLY A 78 13.44 4.59 -22.84
CA GLY A 78 12.73 4.35 -24.10
C GLY A 78 11.35 3.69 -23.97
N TRP A 79 10.81 3.56 -22.75
CA TRP A 79 9.48 2.99 -22.53
C TRP A 79 8.37 4.06 -22.61
N ASN A 80 7.15 3.63 -22.95
CA ASN A 80 5.96 4.47 -22.90
C ASN A 80 5.00 4.02 -21.77
N PRO A 81 5.27 4.40 -20.50
CA PRO A 81 4.50 3.92 -19.36
C PRO A 81 3.13 4.60 -19.23
N GLY A 82 2.09 3.80 -18.95
CA GLY A 82 0.78 4.29 -18.52
C GLY A 82 0.65 4.35 -17.00
N VAL A 83 -0.20 5.25 -16.49
CA VAL A 83 -0.46 5.40 -15.05
C VAL A 83 -1.90 5.02 -14.75
N ALA A 84 -2.09 4.08 -13.82
CA ALA A 84 -3.41 3.74 -13.29
C ALA A 84 -3.52 4.25 -11.83
N THR A 85 -4.44 5.17 -11.57
CA THR A 85 -4.72 5.71 -10.24
C THR A 85 -6.13 5.33 -9.78
N ARG A 86 -6.33 5.16 -8.47
CA ARG A 86 -7.66 4.86 -7.89
C ARG A 86 -8.52 6.11 -7.62
N GLY A 87 -7.99 7.31 -7.88
CA GLY A 87 -8.48 8.58 -7.34
C GLY A 87 -7.67 9.03 -6.14
#